data_AF-T2SBP3-F1
#
_entry.id   AF-T2SBP3-F1
#
_cell.length_a   1.000
_cell.length_b   1.000
_cell.length_c   1.000
_cell.angle_alpha   90.00
_cell.angle_beta   90.00
_cell.angle_gamma   90.00
#
_symmetry.space_group_name_H-M   'P 1'
#
loop_
_entity.id
_entity.type
_entity.pdbx_description
1 polymer ?
#
loop_
_entity_poly.entity_id
_entity_poly.type
_entity_poly.pdbx_seq_one_letter_code
_entity_poly.pdbx_strand_id
1 'polypeptide(L)'
;MKKIPDMIFVIDVAKEKIAVAEARKLHIPIVAPLDTNCDPDLVDYPIPGNDDAIRSIRLFCKEMSEAILEGRELMQEEIVHADENSEEIEYVSNEEKEEMLAEIQKEITQGAE
;
A
#
# COMPACT_ATOMS: atom_id res chain seq x y z
N MET A 1 -7.09 -4.57 10.74
CA MET A 1 -5.93 -3.81 10.24
C MET A 1 -4.99 -3.53 11.39
N LYS A 2 -3.67 -3.71 11.24
CA LYS A 2 -2.66 -3.48 12.31
C LYS A 2 -1.81 -2.23 12.07
N LYS A 3 -1.82 -1.68 10.85
CA LYS A 3 -1.08 -0.49 10.44
C LYS A 3 -2.08 0.60 10.04
N ILE A 4 -1.65 1.85 10.15
CA ILE A 4 -2.36 3.01 9.62
C ILE A 4 -2.37 2.89 8.09
N PRO A 5 -3.47 3.23 7.40
CA PRO A 5 -3.52 3.20 5.95
C PRO A 5 -2.69 4.34 5.34
N ASP A 6 -2.03 4.06 4.22
CA ASP A 6 -1.24 5.06 3.47
C ASP A 6 -2.12 5.97 2.60
N MET A 7 -3.38 5.59 2.35
CA MET A 7 -4.37 6.34 1.58
C MET A 7 -5.77 5.83 1.95
N ILE A 8 -6.79 6.69 1.82
CA ILE A 8 -8.19 6.28 1.91
C ILE A 8 -8.99 6.67 0.67
N PHE A 9 -9.92 5.79 0.30
CA PHE A 9 -10.96 6.07 -0.69
C PHE A 9 -12.29 6.24 0.03
N VAL A 10 -12.92 7.40 -0.11
CA VAL A 10 -14.16 7.76 0.61
C VAL A 10 -15.27 8.01 -0.40
N ILE A 11 -16.46 7.46 -0.17
CA ILE A 11 -17.68 7.79 -0.92
C ILE A 11 -18.46 8.81 -0.12
N ASP A 12 -18.94 9.87 -0.78
CA ASP A 12 -19.74 10.93 -0.17
C ASP A 12 -19.04 11.64 1.00
N VAL A 13 -18.17 12.57 0.64
CA VAL A 13 -17.38 13.41 1.56
C VAL A 13 -18.28 14.31 2.43
N ALA A 14 -19.45 14.69 1.92
CA ALA A 14 -20.40 15.51 2.66
C ALA A 14 -21.06 14.73 3.81
N LYS A 15 -21.32 13.43 3.65
CA LYS A 15 -21.81 12.57 4.74
C LYS A 15 -20.66 12.11 5.66
N GLU A 16 -19.50 11.76 5.10
CA GLU A 16 -18.36 11.18 5.84
C GLU A 16 -17.34 12.20 6.36
N LYS A 17 -17.81 13.32 6.93
CA LYS A 17 -16.95 14.42 7.41
C LYS A 17 -15.95 14.02 8.48
N ILE A 18 -16.30 13.04 9.33
CA ILE A 18 -15.43 12.57 10.42
C ILE A 18 -14.22 11.85 9.84
N ALA A 19 -14.44 10.93 8.89
CA ALA A 19 -13.36 10.20 8.23
C ALA A 19 -12.38 11.15 7.52
N VAL A 20 -12.92 12.14 6.81
CA VAL A 20 -12.13 13.18 6.13
C VAL A 20 -11.33 14.01 7.14
N ALA A 21 -11.95 14.44 8.24
CA ALA A 21 -11.28 15.22 9.27
C ALA A 21 -10.17 14.44 9.98
N GLU A 22 -10.38 13.14 10.25
CA GLU A 22 -9.37 12.27 10.85
C GLU A 22 -8.20 12.00 9.88
N ALA A 23 -8.49 11.71 8.62
CA ALA A 23 -7.49 11.51 7.58
C ALA A 23 -6.61 12.76 7.39
N ARG A 24 -7.21 13.96 7.33
CA ARG A 24 -6.44 15.21 7.26
C ARG A 24 -5.57 15.44 8.49
N LYS A 25 -6.03 15.09 9.69
CA LYS A 25 -5.20 15.18 10.92
C LYS A 25 -4.02 14.22 10.89
N LEU A 26 -4.22 13.03 10.36
CA LEU A 26 -3.18 12.00 10.23
C LEU A 26 -2.33 12.17 8.96
N HIS A 27 -2.59 13.20 8.16
CA HIS A 27 -1.92 13.47 6.87
C HIS A 27 -2.03 12.29 5.89
N ILE A 28 -3.16 11.58 5.95
CA ILE A 28 -3.46 10.47 5.05
C ILE A 28 -4.14 11.06 3.80
N PRO A 29 -3.62 10.82 2.59
CA PRO A 29 -4.20 11.32 1.36
C PRO A 29 -5.59 10.73 1.09
N ILE A 30 -6.48 11.56 0.57
CA ILE A 30 -7.88 11.26 0.37
C ILE A 30 -8.21 11.28 -1.12
N VAL A 31 -8.78 10.17 -1.61
CA VAL A 31 -9.37 10.05 -2.95
C VAL A 31 -10.88 9.89 -2.78
N ALA A 32 -11.69 10.68 -3.49
CA ALA A 32 -13.14 10.58 -3.36
C ALA A 32 -13.90 11.07 -4.60
N PRO A 33 -15.04 10.45 -4.96
CA PRO A 33 -15.97 11.04 -5.90
C PRO A 33 -16.69 12.23 -5.25
N LEU A 34 -16.79 13.34 -5.99
CA LEU A 34 -17.42 14.57 -5.55
C LEU A 34 -18.60 14.94 -6.45
N ASP A 35 -19.76 15.13 -5.83
CA ASP A 35 -20.93 15.75 -6.44
C ASP A 35 -20.97 17.27 -6.14
N THR A 36 -21.96 17.95 -6.72
CA THR A 36 -22.19 19.40 -6.66
C THR A 36 -22.31 20.00 -5.25
N ASN A 37 -22.54 19.18 -4.23
CA ASN A 37 -22.73 19.60 -2.84
C ASN A 37 -21.44 19.51 -1.98
N CYS A 38 -20.33 19.03 -2.55
CA CYS A 38 -19.08 18.83 -1.84
C CYS A 38 -18.04 19.91 -2.17
N ASP A 39 -17.23 20.26 -1.18
CA ASP A 39 -16.11 21.18 -1.32
C ASP A 39 -14.86 20.41 -1.79
N PRO A 40 -14.30 20.69 -2.99
CA PRO A 40 -13.14 19.97 -3.51
C PRO A 40 -11.86 20.23 -2.73
N ASP A 41 -11.77 21.30 -1.94
CA ASP A 41 -10.57 21.64 -1.15
C ASP A 41 -10.35 20.69 0.05
N LEU A 42 -11.32 19.81 0.33
CA LEU A 42 -11.24 18.80 1.38
C LEU A 42 -10.58 17.49 0.93
N VAL A 43 -10.39 17.29 -0.38
CA VAL A 43 -9.93 16.04 -0.99
C VAL A 43 -8.67 16.30 -1.81
N ASP A 44 -7.65 15.46 -1.65
CA ASP A 44 -6.38 15.62 -2.39
C ASP A 44 -6.52 15.20 -3.86
N TYR A 45 -7.29 14.15 -4.11
CA TYR A 45 -7.56 13.63 -5.46
C TYR A 45 -9.07 13.54 -5.71
N PRO A 46 -9.73 14.67 -6.06
CA PRO A 46 -11.16 14.71 -6.31
C PRO A 46 -11.51 14.09 -7.68
N ILE A 47 -12.53 13.22 -7.70
CA ILE A 47 -13.09 12.63 -8.92
C ILE A 47 -14.50 13.21 -9.15
N PRO A 48 -14.73 14.08 -10.15
CA PRO A 48 -16.06 14.63 -10.36
C PRO A 48 -17.05 13.54 -10.78
N GLY A 49 -18.16 13.42 -10.06
CA GLY A 49 -19.17 12.42 -10.37
C GLY A 49 -20.30 12.34 -9.35
N ASN A 50 -21.33 11.53 -9.66
CA ASN A 50 -22.47 11.35 -8.78
C ASN A 50 -22.16 10.28 -7.71
N ASP A 51 -22.22 10.67 -6.44
CA ASP A 51 -21.97 9.82 -5.27
C ASP A 51 -23.24 9.26 -4.62
N ASP A 52 -24.44 9.77 -4.94
CA ASP A 52 -25.72 9.29 -4.41
C ASP A 52 -26.27 8.06 -5.15
N ALA A 53 -25.93 7.90 -6.44
CA ALA A 53 -26.49 6.84 -7.26
C ALA A 53 -25.77 5.50 -7.08
N ILE A 54 -26.51 4.44 -6.73
CA ILE A 54 -25.96 3.08 -6.55
C ILE A 54 -25.17 2.56 -7.76
N ARG A 55 -25.60 2.92 -8.98
CA ARG A 55 -24.89 2.53 -10.21
C ARG A 55 -23.52 3.20 -10.30
N SER A 56 -23.45 4.49 -9.96
CA SER A 56 -22.21 5.26 -9.96
C SER A 56 -21.26 4.80 -8.87
N ILE A 57 -21.76 4.58 -7.65
CA ILE A 57 -20.95 4.02 -6.55
C ILE A 57 -20.35 2.68 -6.95
N ARG A 58 -21.17 1.78 -7.53
CA ARG A 58 -20.68 0.47 -8.00
C ARG A 58 -19.61 0.61 -9.06
N LEU A 59 -19.77 1.55 -9.99
CA LEU A 59 -18.75 1.84 -11.00
C LEU A 59 -17.45 2.30 -10.33
N PHE A 60 -17.50 3.33 -9.49
CA PHE A 60 -16.29 3.82 -8.80
C PHE A 60 -15.59 2.75 -7.98
N CYS A 61 -16.33 1.97 -7.18
CA CYS A 61 -15.73 0.91 -6.39
C CYS A 61 -15.13 -0.21 -7.25
N LYS A 62 -15.77 -0.55 -8.38
CA LYS A 62 -15.26 -1.55 -9.33
C LYS A 62 -13.96 -1.08 -9.97
N GLU A 63 -13.96 0.10 -10.57
CA GLU A 63 -12.79 0.65 -11.25
C GLU A 63 -11.63 0.89 -10.26
N MET A 64 -11.91 1.38 -9.04
CA MET A 64 -10.90 1.53 -8.00
C MET A 64 -10.33 0.18 -7.56
N SER A 65 -11.16 -0.86 -7.45
CA SER A 65 -10.69 -2.21 -7.11
C SER A 65 -9.79 -2.79 -8.20
N GLU A 66 -10.15 -2.58 -9.48
CA GLU A 66 -9.36 -3.03 -10.63
C GLU A 66 -8.01 -2.29 -10.67
N ALA A 67 -8.01 -0.97 -10.49
CA ALA A 67 -6.78 -0.17 -10.42
C ALA A 67 -5.83 -0.60 -9.28
N ILE A 68 -6.36 -0.96 -8.11
CA ILE A 68 -5.56 -1.46 -6.98
C ILE A 68 -4.94 -2.83 -7.32
N LEU A 69 -5.68 -3.71 -8.02
CA LEU A 69 -5.18 -5.02 -8.42
C LEU A 69 -4.08 -4.89 -9.48
N GLU A 70 -4.31 -4.09 -10.51
CA GLU A 70 -3.32 -3.79 -11.56
C GLU A 70 -2.06 -3.16 -10.97
N GLY A 71 -2.20 -2.17 -10.08
CA GLY A 71 -1.06 -1.55 -9.39
C GLY A 71 -0.28 -2.54 -8.54
N ARG A 72 -0.94 -3.53 -7.94
CA ARG A 72 -0.27 -4.60 -7.18
C ARG A 72 0.48 -5.57 -8.08
N GLU A 73 -0.06 -5.90 -9.25
CA GLU A 73 0.61 -6.76 -10.24
C GLU A 73 1.86 -6.07 -10.80
N LEU A 74 1.74 -4.80 -11.20
CA LEU A 74 2.89 -3.99 -11.65
C LEU A 74 3.99 -3.89 -10.59
N MET A 75 3.61 -3.66 -9.32
CA MET A 75 4.59 -3.63 -8.23
C MET A 75 5.31 -4.97 -8.06
N GLN A 76 4.62 -6.11 -8.26
CA GLN A 76 5.25 -7.43 -8.20
C GLN A 76 6.21 -7.63 -9.38
N GLU A 77 5.81 -7.25 -10.59
CA GLU A 77 6.67 -7.30 -11.78
C GLU A 77 7.91 -6.42 -11.63
N GLU A 78 7.77 -5.19 -11.12
CA GLU A 78 8.89 -4.30 -10.85
C GLU A 78 9.86 -4.87 -9.80
N ILE A 79 9.35 -5.52 -8.75
CA ILE A 79 10.20 -6.18 -7.75
C ILE A 79 10.98 -7.34 -8.39
N VAL A 80 10.32 -8.18 -9.19
CA VAL A 80 10.96 -9.30 -9.89
C VAL A 80 12.03 -8.79 -10.87
N HIS A 81 11.73 -7.75 -11.65
CA HIS A 81 12.69 -7.17 -12.58
C HIS A 81 13.81 -6.38 -11.90
N ALA A 82 13.56 -5.80 -10.72
CA ALA A 82 14.61 -5.19 -9.90
C ALA A 82 15.56 -6.25 -9.33
N ASP A 83 15.04 -7.43 -8.94
CA ASP A 83 15.85 -8.58 -8.54
C ASP A 83 16.71 -9.09 -9.72
N GLU A 84 16.16 -9.17 -10.93
CA GLU A 84 16.89 -9.58 -12.15
C GLU A 84 17.97 -8.57 -12.58
N ASN A 85 17.80 -7.27 -12.30
CA ASN A 85 18.83 -6.25 -12.51
C ASN A 85 19.81 -6.11 -11.32
N SER A 86 19.59 -6.85 -10.23
CA SER A 86 20.49 -6.96 -9.10
C SER A 86 21.22 -8.32 -9.06
N GLU A 87 21.77 -8.74 -10.20
CA GLU A 87 22.82 -9.77 -10.23
C GLU A 87 24.09 -9.25 -9.53
N GLU A 88 24.07 -9.26 -8.20
CA GLU A 88 25.19 -9.61 -7.31
C GLU A 88 24.70 -9.65 -5.83
N ILE A 89 23.71 -10.48 -5.54
CA ILE A 89 23.63 -11.13 -4.23
C ILE A 89 23.55 -12.63 -4.49
N GLU A 90 24.70 -13.29 -4.33
CA GLU A 90 24.88 -14.73 -4.33
C GLU A 90 23.78 -15.39 -3.47
N TYR A 91 22.90 -16.17 -4.10
CA TYR A 91 21.97 -17.06 -3.41
C TYR A 91 22.79 -18.15 -2.72
N VAL A 92 23.30 -17.85 -1.53
CA VAL A 92 23.76 -18.88 -0.60
C VAL A 92 22.52 -19.61 -0.14
N SER A 93 22.47 -20.91 -0.43
CA SER A 93 21.33 -21.76 -0.07
C SER A 93 21.10 -21.72 1.44
N ASN A 94 19.86 -21.92 1.88
CA ASN A 94 19.51 -21.88 3.32
C ASN A 94 20.35 -22.88 4.14
N GLU A 95 20.78 -23.99 3.53
CA GLU A 95 21.65 -25.00 4.16
C GLU A 95 23.07 -24.46 4.40
N GLU A 96 23.67 -23.77 3.44
CA GLU A 96 25.01 -23.17 3.58
C GLU A 96 25.02 -22.02 4.61
N LYS A 97 23.90 -21.29 4.74
CA LYS A 97 23.75 -20.23 5.74
C LYS A 97 23.66 -20.79 7.17
N GLU A 98 23.00 -21.93 7.34
CA GLU A 98 22.94 -22.63 8.63
C GLU A 98 24.30 -23.23 9.01
N GLU A 99 25.05 -23.78 8.05
CA GLU A 99 26.41 -24.28 8.28
C GLU A 99 27.37 -23.15 8.68
N MET A 100 27.31 -22.00 8.01
CA MET A 100 28.17 -20.86 8.30
C MET A 100 27.88 -20.25 9.68
N LEU A 101 26.60 -20.20 10.09
CA LEU A 101 26.20 -19.76 11.43
C LEU A 101 26.67 -20.74 12.51
N ALA A 102 26.61 -22.04 12.23
CA ALA A 102 27.08 -23.07 13.15
C ALA A 102 28.61 -23.02 13.34
N GLU A 103 29.37 -22.74 12.29
CA GLU A 103 30.83 -22.65 12.36
C GLU A 103 31.27 -21.39 13.13
N ILE A 104 30.62 -20.24 12.91
CA ILE A 104 30.87 -19.01 13.68
C ILE A 104 30.54 -19.22 15.18
N GLN A 105 29.48 -19.94 15.50
CA GLN A 105 29.15 -20.27 16.90
C GLN A 105 30.18 -21.17 17.58
N LYS A 106 30.81 -22.08 16.84
CA LYS A 106 31.93 -22.89 17.36
C LYS A 106 33.17 -22.05 17.59
N GLU A 107 33.51 -21.12 16.69
CA GLU A 107 34.67 -20.25 16.88
C GLU A 107 34.51 -19.31 18.08
N ILE A 108 33.31 -18.76 18.29
CA ILE A 108 33.03 -17.89 19.45
C ILE A 108 33.10 -18.67 20.78
N THR A 109 32.75 -19.95 20.78
CA THR A 109 32.80 -20.80 21.99
C THR A 109 34.19 -21.39 22.27
N GLN A 110 35.04 -21.54 21.26
CA GLN A 110 36.44 -21.97 21.43
C GLN A 110 37.42 -20.82 21.73
N GLY A 111 37.07 -19.57 21.37
CA GLY A 111 37.87 -18.38 21.69
C GLY A 111 37.63 -17.80 23.09
N ALA A 112 36.81 -18.46 23.93
CA ALA A 112 36.42 -18.00 25.26
C ALA A 112 37.00 -18.86 26.42
N GLU A 113 38.08 -19.60 26.17
CA GLU A 113 38.94 -20.17 27.24
C GLU A 113 40.19 -19.31 27.50
#